data_AF-A0A522JBT5-F1
#
_entry.id   AF-A0A522JBT5-F1
#
_cell.length_a   1.000
_cell.length_b   1.000
_cell.length_c   1.000
_cell.angle_alpha   90.00
_cell.angle_beta   90.00
_cell.angle_gamma   90.00
#
_symmetry.space_group_name_H-M   'P 1'
#
loop_
_entity.id
_entity.type
_entity.pdbx_description
1 polymer ?
#
loop_
_entity_poly.entity_id
_entity_poly.type
_entity_poly.pdbx_seq_one_letter_code
_entity_poly.pdbx_strand_id
1 'polypeptide(L)' 'MGNASRWVLVRRFAEVTGYSENAVRHKVKNGTWVQGRIWRKAPDGRIFLNLAEFERWVESEPRATCF' A
#
# COMPACT_ATOMS: atom_id res chain seq x y z
N MET A 1 8.54 21.68 3.92
CA MET A 1 9.32 20.50 4.36
C MET A 1 8.80 19.25 3.67
N GLY A 2 9.67 18.52 2.96
CA GLY A 2 9.32 17.25 2.34
C GLY A 2 8.93 16.22 3.39
N ASN A 3 7.74 15.63 3.23
CA ASN A 3 7.22 14.58 4.10
C ASN A 3 8.09 13.31 3.94
N ALA A 4 9.12 13.20 4.78
CA ALA A 4 10.29 12.37 4.54
C ALA A 4 10.11 10.85 4.71
N SER A 5 8.93 10.34 5.08
CA SER A 5 8.84 8.92 5.49
C SER A 5 7.49 8.24 5.28
N ARG A 6 6.61 8.79 4.43
CA ARG A 6 5.33 8.13 4.12
C ARG A 6 5.46 6.91 3.19
N TRP A 7 6.58 6.81 2.47
CA TRP A 7 6.88 5.67 1.61
C TRP A 7 7.65 4.59 2.40
N VAL A 8 7.03 3.44 2.59
CA VAL A 8 7.61 2.29 3.28
C VAL A 8 7.80 1.12 2.32
N LEU A 9 8.79 0.27 2.61
CA LEU A 9 8.98 -0.98 1.89
C LEU A 9 7.85 -1.98 2.24
N VAL A 10 7.59 -2.92 1.34
CA VAL A 10 6.61 -4.00 1.53
C VAL A 10 6.77 -4.72 2.87
N ARG A 11 8.00 -4.99 3.31
CA ARG A 11 8.26 -5.65 4.59
C ARG A 11 7.76 -4.83 5.79
N ARG A 12 8.07 -3.53 5.82
CA ARG A 12 7.61 -2.65 6.90
C ARG A 12 6.10 -2.42 6.83
N PHE A 13 5.55 -2.33 5.63
CA PHE A 13 4.11 -2.25 5.41
C PHE A 13 3.40 -3.50 5.95
N ALA A 14 3.94 -4.69 5.68
CA ALA A 14 3.44 -5.96 6.19
C ALA A 14 3.43 -6.02 7.72
N GLU A 15 4.49 -5.55 8.37
CA GLU A 15 4.57 -5.45 9.84
C GLU A 15 3.51 -4.51 10.43
N VAL A 16 3.26 -3.36 9.78
CA VAL A 16 2.32 -2.33 10.30
C VAL A 16 0.86 -2.72 10.06
N THR A 17 0.56 -3.25 8.88
CA THR A 17 -0.83 -3.52 8.45
C THR A 17 -1.28 -4.96 8.73
N GLY A 18 -0.35 -5.86 9.03
CA GLY A 18 -0.61 -7.29 9.19
C GLY A 18 -0.79 -8.06 7.87
N TYR A 19 -0.66 -7.41 6.71
CA TYR A 19 -0.70 -8.10 5.43
C TYR A 19 0.58 -8.88 5.15
N SER A 20 0.48 -10.07 4.54
CA SER A 20 1.66 -10.77 4.04
C SER A 20 2.24 -10.09 2.80
N GLU A 21 3.56 -10.12 2.63
CA GLU A 21 4.22 -9.54 1.44
C GLU A 21 3.66 -10.09 0.12
N ASN A 22 3.28 -11.37 0.11
CA ASN A 22 2.65 -12.01 -1.05
C ASN A 22 1.29 -11.42 -1.37
N ALA A 23 0.46 -11.13 -0.35
CA ALA A 23 -0.86 -10.52 -0.53
C ALA A 23 -0.74 -9.11 -1.12
N VAL A 24 0.24 -8.34 -0.64
CA VAL A 24 0.58 -7.02 -1.16
C VAL A 24 0.98 -7.09 -2.64
N ARG A 25 1.92 -7.98 -2.99
CA ARG A 25 2.35 -8.18 -4.38
C ARG A 25 1.19 -8.64 -5.27
N HIS A 26 0.31 -9.48 -4.75
CA HIS A 26 -0.86 -9.95 -5.48
C HIS A 26 -1.85 -8.81 -5.74
N LYS A 27 -2.15 -7.95 -4.75
CA LYS A 27 -3.00 -6.76 -4.93
C LYS A 27 -2.41 -5.75 -5.91
N VAL A 28 -1.09 -5.56 -5.85
CA VAL A 28 -0.36 -4.74 -6.84
C VAL A 28 -0.47 -5.32 -8.24
N LYS A 29 -0.27 -6.64 -8.41
CA LYS A 29 -0.37 -7.35 -9.69
C LYS A 29 -1.80 -7.36 -10.24
N ASN A 30 -2.79 -7.49 -9.35
CA ASN A 30 -4.20 -7.50 -9.69
C ASN A 30 -4.72 -6.11 -10.12
N GLY A 31 -3.92 -5.05 -9.98
CA GLY A 31 -4.32 -3.69 -10.32
C GLY A 31 -5.30 -3.05 -9.33
N THR A 32 -5.50 -3.67 -8.15
CA THR A 32 -6.38 -3.12 -7.11
C THR A 32 -5.87 -1.79 -6.58
N TRP A 33 -4.55 -1.57 -6.62
CA TRP A 33 -3.93 -0.33 -6.16
C TRP A 33 -3.38 0.49 -7.33
N VAL A 34 -3.69 1.78 -7.32
CA VAL A 34 -3.24 2.74 -8.34
C VAL A 34 -1.75 3.01 -8.20
N GLN A 35 -1.00 2.76 -9.28
CA GLN A 35 0.43 3.05 -9.37
C GLN A 35 0.68 4.57 -9.32
N GLY A 36 1.68 5.00 -8.56
CA GLY A 36 2.03 6.41 -8.36
C GLY A 36 1.25 7.08 -7.22
N ARG A 37 0.13 6.50 -6.77
CA ARG A 37 -0.67 7.00 -5.64
C ARG A 37 -0.44 6.17 -4.38
N ILE A 38 -0.85 4.90 -4.40
CA ILE A 38 -0.77 3.98 -3.26
C ILE A 38 0.58 3.26 -3.24
N TRP A 39 1.08 2.87 -4.41
CA TRP A 39 2.35 2.16 -4.53
C TRP A 39 3.19 2.72 -5.67
N ARG A 40 4.51 2.60 -5.56
CA ARG A 40 5.47 2.95 -6.62
C ARG A 40 6.53 1.88 -6.76
N LYS A 41 6.98 1.67 -7.99
CA LYS A 41 8.15 0.84 -8.27
C LYS A 41 9.39 1.74 -8.30
N ALA A 42 10.39 1.41 -7.51
CA ALA A 42 11.69 2.04 -7.59
C ALA A 42 12.47 1.49 -8.79
N PRO A 43 13.45 2.25 -9.32
CA PRO A 43 14.35 1.77 -10.36
C PRO A 43 15.11 0.49 -9.94
N ASP A 44 15.34 0.30 -8.63
CA ASP A 44 15.96 -0.91 -8.07
C ASP A 44 15.05 -2.16 -8.07
N GLY A 45 13.84 -2.07 -8.65
CA GLY A 45 12.86 -3.16 -8.67
C GLY A 45 12.10 -3.37 -7.36
N ARG A 46 12.38 -2.57 -6.32
CA ARG A 46 11.67 -2.60 -5.04
C ARG A 46 10.32 -1.89 -5.13
N ILE A 47 9.34 -2.39 -4.37
CA ILE A 47 8.01 -1.78 -4.25
C ILE A 47 7.97 -0.96 -2.98
N PHE A 48 7.57 0.29 -3.11
CA PHE A 48 7.28 1.19 -2.01
C PHE A 48 5.78 1.44 -1.95
N LEU A 49 5.26 1.49 -0.72
CA LEU A 49 3.87 1.72 -0.41
C LEU A 49 3.73 2.99 0.41
N ASN A 50 2.69 3.75 0.12
CA ASN A 50 2.33 4.93 0.88
C ASN A 50 1.26 4.57 1.90
N LEU A 51 1.62 4.54 3.19
CA LEU A 51 0.69 4.17 4.26
C LEU A 51 -0.51 5.12 4.32
N ALA A 52 -0.30 6.43 4.16
CA ALA A 52 -1.38 7.41 4.26
C ALA A 52 -2.40 7.28 3.11
N GLU A 53 -1.94 6.98 1.90
CA GLU A 53 -2.85 6.75 0.77
C GLU A 53 -3.52 5.37 0.86
N PHE A 54 -2.86 4.39 1.48
CA PHE A 54 -3.46 3.10 1.79
C PHE A 54 -4.59 3.25 2.82
N GLU A 55 -4.38 3.97 3.93
CA GLU A 55 -5.41 4.25 4.94
C GLU A 55 -6.62 4.94 4.31
N ARG A 56 -6.40 5.97 3.49
CA ARG A 56 -7.46 6.63 2.73
C ARG A 56 -8.21 5.68 1.80
N TRP A 57 -7.50 4.74 1.17
CA TRP A 57 -8.11 3.73 0.30
C TRP A 57 -8.96 2.74 1.11
N VAL A 58 -8.47 2.30 2.27
CA VAL A 58 -9.23 1.43 3.20
C VAL A 58 -10.48 2.15 3.72
N GLU A 59 -10.39 3.44 4.04
CA GLU A 59 -11.54 4.26 4.43
C GLU A 59 -12.51 4.51 3.26
N SER A 60 -12.00 4.55 2.03
CA SER A 60 -12.80 4.77 0.81
C SER A 60 -13.46 3.50 0.29
N GLU A 61 -12.90 2.32 0.55
CA GLU A 61 -13.62 1.07 0.32
C GLU A 61 -14.90 1.15 1.17
N PRO A 62 -16.10 1.07 0.55
CA PRO A 62 -17.33 1.10 1.29
C PRO A 62 -17.25 -0.06 2.25
N ARG A 63 -17.15 0.26 3.54
CA ARG A 63 -17.27 -0.66 4.66
C ARG A 63 -18.35 -1.64 4.24
N ALA A 64 -17.98 -2.89 3.98
CA ALA A 64 -18.95 -3.94 3.78
C ALA A 64 -19.68 -4.03 5.11
N THR A 65 -20.77 -3.26 5.20
CA THR A 65 -21.74 -3.32 6.26
C THR A 65 -22.26 -4.73 6.21
N CYS A 66 -21.87 -5.55 7.17
CA CYS A 66 -22.66 -6.70 7.55
C CYS A 66 -22.71 -6.69 9.08
N PHE A 67 -23.85 -6.17 9.56
CA PHE A 67 -24.41 -6.45 10.88
C PHE A 67 -24.84 -7.91 10.96
#